data_AF-A0A4Q3CGV7-F1
#
_entry.id   AF-A0A4Q3CGV7-F1
#
_cell.length_a   1.000
_cell.length_b   1.000
_cell.length_c   1.000
_cell.angle_alpha   90.00
_cell.angle_beta   90.00
_cell.angle_gamma   90.00
#
_symmetry.space_group_name_H-M   'P 1'
#
loop_
_entity.id
_entity.type
_entity.pdbx_description
1 polymer ?
#
loop_
_entity_poly.entity_id
_entity_poly.type
_entity_poly.pdbx_seq_one_letter_code
_entity_poly.pdbx_strand_id
1 'polypeptide(L)'
;MAQQQGNPVDSTKVKVPVKVPRSNNMRSREGFFLPDPPNLERSIEYDPVTNQYMLVERVGNFMMRPPQYLTFAEYLRLSQKEAQRDNFRQSADSYAYESQQEGFVPRIKIRSRTFERIFGSSDISIKPQGSAEMIFAGQINKNENPLFNSRQRSQFNFNFDQRIQLNVTGNIGDRIKIATNYNTDAQFQFDNQLKLDYTGKEDDIIQKIEAGTVSMPLNTTLITGSQALFGIKTKLRFGKLDVTNIFSQQRSQSKTITITNGSQQGEFRITSADYEANKHYFLAQFFRNNYNNALKNIPIISSNINITKIEVWTTNRTNNTTDSRDIVGLLDLGENVPFNSIASTGGGSGLPAAFN
;
A
#
# COMPACT_ATOMS: atom_id res chain seq x y z
N MET A 1 -63.36 -52.27 20.60
CA MET A 1 -63.51 -52.76 19.22
C MET A 1 -62.80 -51.78 18.30
N ALA A 2 -62.03 -52.33 17.37
CA ALA A 2 -61.08 -51.63 16.53
C ALA A 2 -61.70 -50.57 15.62
N GLN A 3 -60.93 -49.52 15.32
CA GLN A 3 -60.86 -48.94 13.98
C GLN A 3 -59.47 -48.34 13.78
N GLN A 4 -58.72 -48.93 12.85
CA GLN A 4 -57.46 -48.42 12.32
C GLN A 4 -57.75 -47.09 11.61
N GLN A 5 -57.06 -46.02 12.00
CA GLN A 5 -56.89 -44.84 11.15
C GLN A 5 -55.45 -44.80 10.67
N GLY A 6 -55.28 -44.96 9.36
CA GLY A 6 -54.00 -44.95 8.69
C GLY A 6 -53.27 -43.62 8.86
N ASN A 7 -51.94 -43.69 8.93
CA ASN A 7 -51.09 -42.51 8.90
C ASN A 7 -51.40 -41.66 7.65
N PRO A 8 -51.56 -40.34 7.78
CA PRO A 8 -51.61 -39.47 6.62
C PRO A 8 -50.25 -39.53 5.91
N VAL A 9 -50.27 -39.93 4.64
CA VAL A 9 -49.10 -39.84 3.76
C VAL A 9 -48.80 -38.35 3.57
N ASP A 10 -47.64 -37.91 4.06
CA ASP A 10 -47.16 -36.54 3.89
C ASP A 10 -47.09 -36.19 2.39
N SER A 11 -48.00 -35.31 1.95
CA SER A 11 -48.13 -34.92 0.54
C SER A 11 -47.24 -33.73 0.16
N THR A 12 -46.30 -33.36 1.02
CA THR A 12 -45.45 -32.19 0.76
C THR A 12 -44.39 -32.53 -0.30
N LYS A 13 -44.76 -32.36 -1.58
CA LYS A 13 -43.80 -32.37 -2.70
C LYS A 13 -42.90 -31.15 -2.58
N VAL A 14 -41.77 -31.29 -1.89
CA VAL A 14 -40.68 -30.30 -1.92
C VAL A 14 -40.10 -30.29 -3.33
N LYS A 15 -40.48 -29.30 -4.14
CA LYS A 15 -39.74 -28.98 -5.38
C LYS A 15 -38.40 -28.39 -4.98
N VAL A 16 -37.40 -29.24 -4.77
CA VAL A 16 -36.01 -28.80 -4.76
C VAL A 16 -35.69 -28.40 -6.21
N PRO A 17 -35.38 -27.13 -6.52
CA PRO A 17 -34.87 -26.80 -7.83
C PRO A 17 -33.54 -27.53 -7.97
N VAL A 18 -33.52 -28.60 -8.76
CA VAL A 18 -32.28 -29.24 -9.17
C VAL A 18 -31.55 -28.20 -10.03
N LYS A 19 -30.66 -27.43 -9.40
CA LYS A 19 -29.67 -26.64 -10.12
C LYS A 19 -28.69 -27.63 -10.71
N VAL A 20 -29.03 -28.18 -11.88
CA VAL A 20 -28.09 -28.95 -12.67
C VAL A 20 -26.91 -28.01 -12.93
N PRO A 21 -25.68 -28.35 -12.51
CA PRO A 21 -24.54 -27.51 -12.81
C PRO A 21 -24.43 -27.42 -14.32
N ARG A 22 -24.57 -26.19 -14.86
CA ARG A 22 -24.34 -25.93 -16.28
C ARG A 22 -22.98 -26.52 -16.64
N SER A 23 -22.95 -27.28 -17.73
CA SER A 23 -21.72 -27.83 -18.30
C SER A 23 -20.61 -26.78 -18.33
N ASN A 24 -19.37 -27.16 -18.02
CA ASN A 24 -18.20 -26.28 -18.11
C ASN A 24 -18.11 -25.57 -19.47
N ASN A 25 -18.67 -26.17 -20.53
CA ASN A 25 -18.73 -25.61 -21.88
C ASN A 25 -19.73 -24.45 -22.03
N MET A 26 -20.80 -24.41 -21.22
CA MET A 26 -21.74 -23.28 -21.15
C MET A 26 -21.12 -22.11 -20.36
N ARG A 27 -20.42 -22.42 -19.27
CA ARG A 27 -19.71 -21.41 -18.44
C ARG A 27 -18.60 -20.71 -19.21
N SER A 28 -17.86 -21.44 -20.05
CA SER A 28 -16.78 -20.89 -20.88
C SER A 28 -17.26 -19.90 -21.94
N ARG A 29 -18.57 -19.83 -22.24
CA ARG A 29 -19.15 -18.85 -23.19
C ARG A 29 -19.75 -17.63 -22.53
N GLU A 30 -19.78 -17.55 -21.20
CA GLU A 30 -20.32 -16.38 -20.49
C GLU A 30 -19.31 -15.23 -20.38
N GLY A 31 -18.01 -15.50 -20.59
CA GLY A 31 -16.98 -14.48 -20.61
C GLY A 31 -16.98 -13.67 -21.91
N PHE A 32 -17.22 -12.37 -21.83
CA PHE A 32 -17.05 -11.43 -22.96
C PHE A 32 -15.62 -11.41 -23.53
N PHE A 33 -14.63 -11.80 -22.70
CA PHE A 33 -13.21 -11.63 -22.98
C PHE A 33 -12.47 -12.92 -23.37
N LEU A 34 -13.16 -14.07 -23.46
CA LEU A 34 -12.51 -15.31 -23.87
C LEU A 34 -12.33 -15.33 -25.39
N PRO A 35 -11.10 -15.48 -25.92
CA PRO A 35 -10.87 -15.53 -27.36
C PRO A 35 -11.41 -16.85 -27.92
N ASP A 36 -12.08 -16.76 -29.07
CA ASP A 36 -12.39 -17.95 -29.88
C ASP A 36 -11.07 -18.51 -30.43
N PRO A 37 -10.95 -19.83 -30.64
CA PRO A 37 -9.77 -20.41 -31.28
C PRO A 37 -9.55 -19.81 -32.67
N PRO A 38 -8.29 -19.65 -33.11
CA PRO A 38 -7.98 -19.12 -34.44
C PRO A 38 -8.63 -19.99 -35.52
N ASN A 39 -9.21 -19.35 -36.54
CA ASN A 39 -9.91 -19.97 -37.67
C ASN A 39 -11.20 -20.75 -37.33
N LEU A 40 -11.92 -20.32 -36.29
CA LEU A 40 -13.28 -20.82 -36.02
C LEU A 40 -14.27 -20.28 -37.06
N GLU A 41 -14.85 -21.17 -37.87
CA GLU A 41 -15.96 -20.86 -38.76
C GLU A 41 -17.28 -21.32 -38.13
N ARG A 42 -18.21 -20.38 -37.96
CA ARG A 42 -19.57 -20.64 -37.50
C ARG A 42 -20.53 -20.48 -38.67
N SER A 43 -21.27 -21.53 -39.02
CA SER A 43 -22.35 -21.43 -40.00
C SER A 43 -23.69 -21.69 -39.34
N ILE A 44 -24.69 -20.92 -39.75
CA ILE A 44 -26.06 -21.04 -39.27
C ILE A 44 -26.94 -21.35 -40.47
N GLU A 45 -27.60 -22.50 -40.43
CA GLU A 45 -28.52 -22.95 -41.47
C GLU A 45 -29.93 -23.00 -40.91
N TYR A 46 -30.91 -22.45 -41.63
CA TYR A 46 -32.31 -22.45 -41.21
C TYR A 46 -33.03 -23.66 -41.82
N ASP A 47 -33.61 -24.50 -40.96
CA ASP A 47 -34.44 -25.61 -41.39
C ASP A 47 -35.93 -25.20 -41.42
N PRO A 48 -36.55 -25.09 -42.61
CA PRO A 48 -37.95 -24.67 -42.74
C PRO A 48 -38.96 -25.72 -42.27
N VAL A 49 -38.59 -26.99 -42.12
CA VAL A 49 -39.49 -28.06 -41.70
C VAL A 49 -39.66 -28.06 -40.19
N THR A 50 -38.57 -27.85 -39.46
CA THR A 50 -38.54 -27.88 -37.99
C THR A 50 -38.60 -26.49 -37.36
N ASN A 51 -38.48 -25.41 -38.16
CA ASN A 51 -38.41 -24.01 -37.71
C ASN A 51 -37.30 -23.79 -36.67
N GLN A 52 -36.15 -24.44 -36.92
CA GLN A 52 -34.97 -24.41 -36.07
C GLN A 52 -33.75 -23.92 -36.85
N TYR A 53 -32.82 -23.31 -36.14
CA TYR A 53 -31.54 -22.85 -36.67
C TYR A 53 -30.45 -23.84 -36.26
N MET A 54 -29.80 -24.47 -37.23
CA MET A 54 -28.68 -25.37 -37.01
C MET A 54 -27.37 -24.59 -36.98
N LEU A 55 -26.76 -24.50 -35.80
CA LEU A 55 -25.43 -23.93 -35.59
C LEU A 55 -24.36 -25.01 -35.76
N VAL A 56 -23.44 -24.81 -36.71
CA VAL A 56 -22.28 -25.67 -36.95
C VAL A 56 -21.00 -24.87 -36.70
N GLU A 57 -20.09 -25.43 -35.92
CA GLU A 57 -18.82 -24.79 -35.54
C GLU A 57 -17.65 -25.68 -35.96
N ARG A 58 -16.83 -25.21 -36.90
CA ARG A 58 -15.69 -25.96 -37.44
C ARG A 58 -14.39 -25.17 -37.36
N VAL A 59 -13.28 -25.88 -37.14
CA VAL A 59 -11.92 -25.35 -37.27
C VAL A 59 -11.21 -26.22 -38.30
N GLY A 60 -10.95 -25.67 -39.48
CA GLY A 60 -10.51 -26.45 -40.64
C GLY A 60 -11.53 -27.56 -40.97
N ASN A 61 -11.10 -28.82 -40.85
CA ASN A 61 -11.92 -30.01 -41.15
C ASN A 61 -12.53 -30.66 -39.89
N PHE A 62 -12.26 -30.13 -38.70
CA PHE A 62 -12.75 -30.70 -37.45
C PHE A 62 -13.97 -29.93 -36.95
N MET A 63 -15.09 -30.63 -36.77
CA MET A 63 -16.23 -30.10 -36.04
C MET A 63 -15.84 -29.97 -34.57
N MET A 64 -15.82 -28.75 -34.04
CA MET A 64 -15.50 -28.51 -32.63
C MET A 64 -16.57 -29.10 -31.72
N ARG A 65 -17.83 -29.11 -32.20
CA ARG A 65 -19.00 -29.55 -31.48
C ARG A 65 -20.01 -30.17 -32.46
N PRO A 66 -20.84 -31.13 -32.01
CA PRO A 66 -21.99 -31.57 -32.77
C PRO A 66 -22.91 -30.38 -33.12
N PRO A 67 -23.59 -30.41 -34.28
CA PRO A 67 -24.56 -29.38 -34.66
C PRO A 67 -25.60 -29.13 -33.57
N GLN A 68 -25.86 -27.86 -33.26
CA GLN A 68 -26.83 -27.46 -32.25
C GLN A 68 -28.07 -26.88 -32.93
N TYR A 69 -29.25 -27.38 -32.57
CA TYR A 69 -30.52 -26.81 -33.03
C TYR A 69 -31.02 -25.77 -32.04
N LEU A 70 -31.20 -24.55 -32.52
CA LEU A 70 -31.63 -23.39 -31.75
C LEU A 70 -33.04 -23.01 -32.16
N THR A 71 -33.88 -22.66 -31.20
CA THR A 71 -35.13 -21.94 -31.47
C THR A 71 -34.84 -20.53 -31.99
N PHE A 72 -35.79 -19.89 -32.66
CA PHE A 72 -35.66 -18.49 -33.09
C PHE A 72 -35.25 -17.54 -31.94
N ALA A 73 -35.84 -17.73 -30.75
CA ALA A 73 -35.51 -16.93 -29.58
C ALA A 73 -34.07 -17.15 -29.08
N GLU A 74 -33.55 -18.37 -29.17
CA GLU A 74 -32.17 -18.68 -28.80
C GLU A 74 -31.18 -18.16 -29.84
N TYR A 75 -31.51 -18.27 -31.14
CA TYR A 75 -30.75 -17.67 -32.22
C TYR A 75 -30.66 -16.14 -32.08
N LEU A 76 -31.79 -15.47 -31.84
CA LEU A 76 -31.81 -14.02 -31.65
C LEU A 76 -30.92 -13.58 -30.48
N ARG A 77 -30.98 -14.30 -29.34
CA ARG A 77 -30.10 -14.04 -28.19
C ARG A 77 -28.63 -14.27 -28.52
N LEU A 78 -28.32 -15.33 -29.27
CA LEU A 78 -26.95 -15.62 -29.69
C LEU A 78 -26.42 -14.50 -30.59
N SER A 79 -27.20 -14.10 -31.60
CA SER A 79 -26.84 -13.02 -32.52
C SER A 79 -26.66 -11.68 -31.82
N GLN A 80 -27.55 -11.32 -30.88
CA GLN A 80 -27.40 -10.10 -30.07
C GLN A 80 -26.12 -10.12 -29.24
N LYS A 81 -25.79 -11.27 -28.65
CA LYS A 81 -24.58 -11.43 -27.84
C LYS A 81 -23.31 -11.35 -28.70
N GLU A 82 -23.32 -11.95 -29.89
CA GLU A 82 -22.23 -11.84 -30.85
C GLU A 82 -22.05 -10.39 -31.31
N ALA A 83 -23.14 -9.71 -31.70
CA ALA A 83 -23.11 -8.30 -32.10
C ALA A 83 -22.57 -7.39 -30.99
N GLN A 84 -22.99 -7.61 -29.75
CA GLN A 84 -22.48 -6.84 -28.60
C GLN A 84 -20.98 -7.09 -28.37
N ARG A 85 -20.55 -8.36 -28.47
CA ARG A 85 -19.14 -8.73 -28.33
C ARG A 85 -18.28 -8.11 -29.43
N ASP A 86 -18.76 -8.15 -30.67
CA ASP A 86 -18.03 -7.61 -31.83
C ASP A 86 -17.99 -6.08 -31.77
N ASN A 87 -19.07 -5.42 -31.36
CA ASN A 87 -19.08 -3.99 -31.11
C ASN A 87 -18.08 -3.58 -30.01
N PHE A 88 -18.01 -4.35 -28.91
CA PHE A 88 -17.06 -4.10 -27.83
C PHE A 88 -15.62 -4.31 -28.29
N ARG A 89 -15.34 -5.38 -29.06
CA ARG A 89 -14.02 -5.62 -29.67
C ARG A 89 -13.63 -4.49 -30.61
N GLN A 90 -14.50 -4.12 -31.55
CA GLN A 90 -14.23 -3.01 -32.48
C GLN A 90 -13.97 -1.69 -31.74
N SER A 91 -14.74 -1.40 -30.68
CA SER A 91 -14.54 -0.19 -29.87
C SER A 91 -13.23 -0.22 -29.08
N ALA A 92 -12.84 -1.39 -28.56
CA ALA A 92 -11.57 -1.56 -27.86
C ALA A 92 -10.38 -1.44 -28.83
N ASP A 93 -10.47 -2.05 -30.01
CA ASP A 93 -9.44 -2.01 -31.05
C ASP A 93 -9.30 -0.59 -31.64
N SER A 94 -10.41 0.10 -31.90
CA SER A 94 -10.39 1.48 -32.39
C SER A 94 -9.74 2.41 -31.36
N TYR A 95 -10.09 2.27 -30.09
CA TYR A 95 -9.47 3.03 -29.01
C TYR A 95 -7.96 2.72 -28.89
N ALA A 96 -7.58 1.44 -28.97
CA ALA A 96 -6.17 1.04 -28.93
C ALA A 96 -5.38 1.66 -30.09
N TYR A 97 -5.93 1.64 -31.31
CA TYR A 97 -5.32 2.23 -32.49
C TYR A 97 -5.22 3.76 -32.39
N GLU A 98 -6.30 4.44 -31.98
CA GLU A 98 -6.32 5.91 -31.81
C GLU A 98 -5.37 6.37 -30.70
N SER A 99 -5.25 5.61 -29.61
CA SER A 99 -4.33 5.92 -28.51
C SER A 99 -2.85 5.85 -28.89
N GLN A 100 -2.52 5.10 -29.95
CA GLN A 100 -1.16 4.97 -30.50
C GLN A 100 -0.82 6.08 -31.50
N GLN A 101 -1.81 6.87 -31.96
CA GLN A 101 -1.57 7.97 -32.88
C GLN A 101 -1.06 9.21 -32.16
N GLU A 102 -0.05 9.86 -32.75
CA GLU A 102 0.40 11.18 -32.30
C GLU A 102 -0.77 12.18 -32.40
N GLY A 103 -1.23 12.69 -31.26
CA GLY A 103 -2.33 13.67 -31.20
C GLY A 103 -3.62 13.18 -30.55
N PHE A 104 -3.66 11.98 -29.94
CA PHE A 104 -4.80 11.48 -29.17
C PHE A 104 -5.35 12.47 -28.14
N VAL A 105 -4.51 13.37 -27.60
CA VAL A 105 -4.96 14.46 -26.73
C VAL A 105 -5.36 15.68 -27.57
N PRO A 106 -6.67 15.92 -27.79
CA PRO A 106 -7.12 17.03 -28.62
C PRO A 106 -6.79 18.37 -27.97
N ARG A 107 -6.35 19.34 -28.78
CA ARG A 107 -6.25 20.73 -28.34
C ARG A 107 -7.65 21.31 -28.27
N ILE A 108 -8.06 21.76 -27.09
CA ILE A 108 -9.38 22.36 -26.88
C ILE A 108 -9.29 23.83 -27.27
N LYS A 109 -10.12 24.27 -28.21
CA LYS A 109 -10.22 25.67 -28.61
C LYS A 109 -11.51 26.28 -28.09
N ILE A 110 -11.41 27.31 -27.26
CA ILE A 110 -12.58 27.99 -26.71
C ILE A 110 -12.93 29.20 -27.59
N ARG A 111 -14.09 29.16 -28.24
CA ARG A 111 -14.60 30.28 -29.06
C ARG A 111 -15.19 31.37 -28.16
N SER A 112 -14.34 32.15 -27.49
CA SER A 112 -14.79 33.28 -26.66
C SER A 112 -13.78 34.43 -26.65
N ARG A 113 -14.25 35.64 -27.01
CA ARG A 113 -13.44 36.88 -26.96
C ARG A 113 -13.07 37.28 -25.53
N THR A 114 -13.92 36.97 -24.54
CA THR A 114 -13.62 37.26 -23.13
C THR A 114 -12.54 36.33 -22.60
N PHE A 115 -12.56 35.06 -23.02
CA PHE A 115 -11.52 34.09 -22.70
C PHE A 115 -10.17 34.52 -23.26
N GLU A 116 -10.13 34.88 -24.54
CA GLU A 116 -8.91 35.37 -25.20
C GLU A 116 -8.35 36.64 -24.55
N ARG A 117 -9.21 37.57 -24.10
CA ARG A 117 -8.77 38.78 -23.38
C ARG A 117 -8.11 38.47 -22.03
N ILE A 118 -8.58 37.44 -21.32
CA ILE A 118 -8.06 37.07 -19.99
C ILE A 118 -6.82 36.18 -20.12
N PHE A 119 -6.82 35.22 -21.05
CA PHE A 119 -5.77 34.18 -21.15
C PHE A 119 -4.78 34.39 -22.30
N GLY A 120 -4.98 35.40 -23.16
CA GLY A 120 -4.08 35.77 -24.26
C GLY A 120 -4.32 34.99 -25.56
N SER A 121 -4.78 33.74 -25.47
CA SER A 121 -5.11 32.88 -26.59
C SER A 121 -6.31 31.99 -26.25
N SER A 122 -6.99 31.46 -27.26
CA SER A 122 -8.13 30.53 -27.13
C SER A 122 -7.71 29.06 -27.04
N ASP A 123 -6.42 28.77 -27.23
CA ASP A 123 -5.89 27.41 -27.25
C ASP A 123 -5.62 26.90 -25.84
N ILE A 124 -6.11 25.69 -25.56
CA ILE A 124 -5.79 24.93 -24.36
C ILE A 124 -5.03 23.68 -24.78
N SER A 125 -3.80 23.56 -24.30
CA SER A 125 -2.98 22.37 -24.48
C SER A 125 -2.69 21.78 -23.11
N ILE A 126 -3.22 20.60 -22.83
CA ILE A 126 -2.94 19.83 -21.63
C ILE A 126 -2.29 18.52 -22.08
N LYS A 127 -1.17 18.17 -21.47
CA LYS A 127 -0.38 16.97 -21.78
C LYS A 127 -0.23 16.16 -20.49
N PRO A 128 -1.17 15.24 -20.22
CA PRO A 128 -0.98 14.25 -19.17
C PRO A 128 0.03 13.19 -19.64
N GLN A 129 0.93 12.80 -18.75
CA GLN A 129 1.96 11.78 -18.96
C GLN A 129 2.03 10.91 -17.71
N GLY A 130 2.14 9.60 -17.87
CA GLY A 130 2.27 8.67 -16.75
C GLY A 130 1.36 7.45 -16.89
N SER A 131 1.09 6.80 -15.76
CA SER A 131 0.29 5.59 -15.68
C SER A 131 -0.74 5.68 -14.56
N ALA A 132 -1.85 4.98 -14.76
CA ALA A 132 -2.84 4.75 -13.72
C ALA A 132 -3.22 3.27 -13.77
N GLU A 133 -2.94 2.56 -12.69
CA GLU A 133 -3.27 1.16 -12.50
C GLU A 133 -4.33 1.04 -11.40
N MET A 134 -5.30 0.15 -11.61
CA MET A 134 -6.33 -0.17 -10.62
C MET A 134 -6.40 -1.68 -10.49
N ILE A 135 -6.17 -2.19 -9.29
CA ILE A 135 -6.21 -3.62 -8.97
C ILE A 135 -7.45 -3.88 -8.14
N PHE A 136 -8.30 -4.77 -8.64
CA PHE A 136 -9.49 -5.25 -7.94
C PHE A 136 -9.26 -6.70 -7.53
N ALA A 137 -9.28 -6.99 -6.23
CA ALA A 137 -9.08 -8.33 -5.71
C ALA A 137 -10.13 -8.70 -4.67
N GLY A 138 -10.64 -9.93 -4.70
CA GLY A 138 -11.52 -10.49 -3.68
C GLY A 138 -10.83 -11.62 -2.94
N GLN A 139 -10.72 -11.54 -1.62
CA GLN A 139 -10.10 -12.55 -0.77
C GLN A 139 -11.13 -13.14 0.19
N ILE A 140 -11.26 -14.47 0.21
CA ILE A 140 -12.06 -15.21 1.19
C ILE A 140 -11.11 -15.89 2.16
N ASN A 141 -11.14 -15.47 3.42
CA ASN A 141 -10.36 -16.09 4.49
C ASN A 141 -11.28 -16.98 5.32
N LYS A 142 -10.93 -18.27 5.40
CA LYS A 142 -11.63 -19.24 6.23
C LYS A 142 -10.74 -19.67 7.39
N ASN A 143 -11.23 -19.53 8.61
CA ASN A 143 -10.57 -19.95 9.84
C ASN A 143 -11.37 -21.08 10.50
N GLU A 144 -10.71 -22.19 10.79
CA GLU A 144 -11.34 -23.37 11.39
C GLU A 144 -11.29 -23.39 12.92
N ASN A 145 -10.67 -22.38 13.54
CA ASN A 145 -10.57 -22.29 14.99
C ASN A 145 -11.99 -22.29 15.63
N PRO A 146 -12.29 -23.30 16.47
CA PRO A 146 -13.61 -23.48 17.04
C PRO A 146 -13.99 -22.37 18.04
N LEU A 147 -13.02 -21.61 18.55
CA LEU A 147 -13.22 -20.48 19.45
C LEU A 147 -13.92 -19.29 18.78
N PHE A 148 -13.92 -19.21 17.44
CA PHE A 148 -14.71 -18.21 16.70
C PHE A 148 -16.10 -18.71 16.35
N ASN A 149 -17.08 -17.80 16.28
CA ASN A 149 -18.43 -18.14 15.83
C ASN A 149 -18.48 -18.43 14.32
N SER A 150 -19.48 -19.19 13.85
CA SER A 150 -19.54 -19.65 12.45
C SER A 150 -19.61 -18.52 11.41
N ARG A 151 -20.07 -17.32 11.78
CA ARG A 151 -20.10 -16.14 10.89
C ARG A 151 -18.72 -15.48 10.77
N GLN A 152 -17.93 -15.48 11.84
CA GLN A 152 -16.58 -14.91 11.89
C GLN A 152 -15.52 -15.85 11.28
N ARG A 153 -15.83 -17.14 11.14
CA ARG A 153 -14.97 -18.15 10.52
C ARG A 153 -14.81 -18.00 9.00
N SER A 154 -15.66 -17.24 8.32
CA SER A 154 -15.54 -16.97 6.88
C SER A 154 -15.70 -15.47 6.63
N GLN A 155 -14.62 -14.81 6.24
CA GLN A 155 -14.59 -13.37 5.99
C GLN A 155 -14.23 -13.11 4.53
N PHE A 156 -15.04 -12.29 3.85
CA PHE A 156 -14.74 -11.81 2.52
C PHE A 156 -14.20 -10.39 2.61
N ASN A 157 -13.04 -10.16 2.02
CA ASN A 157 -12.42 -8.85 1.90
C ASN A 157 -12.33 -8.48 0.42
N PHE A 158 -12.88 -7.33 0.07
CA PHE A 158 -12.68 -6.73 -1.24
C PHE A 158 -11.55 -5.71 -1.12
N ASN A 159 -10.48 -5.94 -1.87
CA ASN A 159 -9.35 -5.03 -1.98
C ASN A 159 -9.46 -4.24 -3.29
N PHE A 160 -9.28 -2.93 -3.17
CA PHE A 160 -9.25 -1.98 -4.26
C PHE A 160 -8.00 -1.11 -4.11
N ASP A 161 -6.98 -1.43 -4.89
CA ASP A 161 -5.70 -0.72 -4.87
C ASP A 161 -5.60 0.16 -6.11
N GLN A 162 -5.42 1.47 -5.92
CA GLN A 162 -5.17 2.43 -6.99
C GLN A 162 -3.72 2.89 -6.96
N ARG A 163 -3.04 2.77 -8.10
CA ARG A 163 -1.68 3.28 -8.31
C ARG A 163 -1.68 4.29 -9.43
N ILE A 164 -1.63 5.57 -9.08
CA ILE A 164 -1.64 6.67 -10.05
C ILE A 164 -0.29 7.36 -9.97
N GLN A 165 0.42 7.39 -11.11
CA GLN A 165 1.65 8.13 -11.32
C GLN A 165 1.44 9.05 -12.51
N LEU A 166 1.15 10.32 -12.23
CA LEU A 166 0.71 11.28 -13.22
C LEU A 166 1.54 12.55 -13.16
N ASN A 167 2.09 12.94 -14.30
CA ASN A 167 2.67 14.24 -14.56
C ASN A 167 1.80 14.96 -15.60
N VAL A 168 1.20 16.09 -15.24
CA VAL A 168 0.44 16.89 -16.20
C VAL A 168 1.10 18.24 -16.36
N THR A 169 1.41 18.56 -17.61
CA THR A 169 1.82 19.92 -17.99
C THR A 169 0.79 20.49 -18.94
N GLY A 170 0.39 21.74 -18.73
CA GLY A 170 -0.60 22.39 -19.57
C GLY A 170 -0.38 23.87 -19.70
N ASN A 171 -0.71 24.42 -20.86
CA ASN A 171 -0.78 25.84 -21.12
C ASN A 171 -2.22 26.19 -21.52
N ILE A 172 -2.79 27.18 -20.83
CA ILE A 172 -4.10 27.74 -21.12
C ILE A 172 -3.85 29.14 -21.66
N GLY A 173 -4.01 29.28 -22.98
CA GLY A 173 -3.54 30.44 -23.71
C GLY A 173 -2.04 30.68 -23.48
N ASP A 174 -1.66 31.95 -23.31
CA ASP A 174 -0.27 32.37 -23.10
C ASP A 174 0.00 32.75 -21.63
N ARG A 175 -1.06 32.93 -20.84
CA ARG A 175 -0.97 33.50 -19.50
C ARG A 175 -0.98 32.46 -18.39
N ILE A 176 -1.58 31.29 -18.58
CA ILE A 176 -1.67 30.26 -17.54
C ILE A 176 -0.86 29.03 -17.89
N LYS A 177 -0.02 28.61 -16.95
CA LYS A 177 0.71 27.34 -16.96
C LYS A 177 0.28 26.49 -15.79
N ILE A 178 0.00 25.22 -16.07
CA ILE A 178 -0.34 24.20 -15.07
C ILE A 178 0.78 23.18 -15.11
N ALA A 179 1.34 22.87 -13.95
CA ALA A 179 2.24 21.76 -13.76
C ALA A 179 1.78 20.99 -12.51
N THR A 180 1.41 19.73 -12.66
CA THR A 180 1.06 18.88 -11.52
C THR A 180 1.79 17.55 -11.59
N ASN A 181 2.33 17.12 -10.47
CA ASN A 181 2.86 15.80 -10.24
C ASN A 181 2.01 15.14 -9.14
N TYR A 182 1.50 13.96 -9.43
CA TYR A 182 0.67 13.20 -8.52
C TYR A 182 1.09 11.74 -8.52
N ASN A 183 1.52 11.25 -7.37
CA ASN A 183 1.91 9.88 -7.11
C ASN A 183 1.19 9.40 -5.84
N THR A 184 0.34 8.38 -5.99
CA THR A 184 -0.37 7.74 -4.87
C THR A 184 0.56 6.94 -3.96
N ASP A 185 1.68 6.46 -4.50
CA ASP A 185 2.68 5.66 -3.78
C ASP A 185 3.81 6.53 -3.19
N ALA A 186 3.67 7.86 -3.21
CA ALA A 186 4.66 8.76 -2.66
C ALA A 186 4.78 8.62 -1.13
N GLN A 187 6.00 8.42 -0.65
CA GLN A 187 6.30 8.39 0.79
C GLN A 187 6.17 9.78 1.42
N PHE A 188 6.45 10.84 0.65
CA PHE A 188 6.46 12.21 1.14
C PHE A 188 5.38 13.07 0.48
N GLN A 189 4.73 13.91 1.28
CA GLN A 189 3.70 14.83 0.78
C GLN A 189 4.24 15.89 -0.20
N PHE A 190 5.55 16.15 -0.23
CA PHE A 190 6.16 17.11 -1.15
C PHE A 190 6.34 16.56 -2.58
N ASP A 191 6.20 15.25 -2.79
CA ASP A 191 6.26 14.66 -4.14
C ASP A 191 4.99 15.00 -4.93
N ASN A 192 3.87 15.15 -4.22
CA ASN A 192 2.58 15.56 -4.77
C ASN A 192 2.50 17.09 -4.86
N GLN A 193 2.83 17.61 -6.04
CA GLN A 193 2.91 19.04 -6.29
C GLN A 193 1.85 19.46 -7.29
N LEU A 194 1.07 20.49 -6.94
CA LEU A 194 0.19 21.18 -7.86
C LEU A 194 0.71 22.60 -8.00
N LYS A 195 0.98 23.05 -9.22
CA LYS A 195 1.43 24.41 -9.48
C LYS A 195 0.62 25.03 -10.62
N LEU A 196 -0.04 26.14 -10.31
CA LEU A 196 -0.76 26.97 -11.26
C LEU A 196 -0.09 28.34 -11.31
N ASP A 197 0.46 28.70 -12.46
CA ASP A 197 1.16 29.97 -12.68
C ASP A 197 0.37 30.81 -13.69
N TYR A 198 -0.18 31.94 -13.24
CA TYR A 198 -0.64 33.03 -14.11
C TYR A 198 0.47 34.07 -14.26
N THR A 199 0.79 34.45 -15.49
CA THR A 199 1.76 35.49 -15.83
C THR A 199 1.06 36.63 -16.55
N GLY A 200 1.13 37.83 -15.97
CA GLY A 200 0.65 39.06 -16.61
C GLY A 200 1.59 39.54 -17.72
N LYS A 201 1.13 40.51 -18.50
CA LYS A 201 1.98 41.24 -19.45
C LYS A 201 2.90 42.23 -18.70
N GLU A 202 3.89 42.76 -19.40
CA GLU A 202 4.87 43.70 -18.83
C GLU A 202 4.19 44.92 -18.17
N ASP A 203 3.14 45.45 -18.81
CA ASP A 203 2.38 46.62 -18.34
C ASP A 203 1.31 46.31 -17.28
N ASP A 204 1.07 45.02 -16.95
CA ASP A 204 0.03 44.65 -15.99
C ASP A 204 0.53 44.85 -14.54
N ILE A 205 -0.30 45.46 -13.67
CA ILE A 205 0.04 45.57 -12.22
C ILE A 205 0.27 44.19 -11.61
N ILE A 206 -0.54 43.20 -12.02
CA ILE A 206 -0.42 41.81 -11.59
C ILE A 206 0.60 41.12 -12.49
N GLN A 207 1.82 40.95 -11.98
CA GLN A 207 2.91 40.33 -12.72
C GLN A 207 2.81 38.80 -12.67
N LYS A 208 2.52 38.25 -11.49
CA LYS A 208 2.40 36.80 -11.31
C LYS A 208 1.39 36.42 -10.23
N ILE A 209 0.61 35.38 -10.48
CA ILE A 209 -0.17 34.68 -9.45
C ILE A 209 0.23 33.20 -9.51
N GLU A 210 0.74 32.67 -8.41
CA GLU A 210 1.09 31.26 -8.25
C GLU A 210 0.11 30.65 -7.24
N ALA A 211 -0.46 29.47 -7.53
CA ALA A 211 -1.32 28.74 -6.61
C ALA A 211 -0.92 27.27 -6.51
N GLY A 212 -1.09 26.69 -5.32
CA GLY A 212 -0.65 25.34 -4.97
C GLY A 212 0.72 25.37 -4.29
N THR A 213 1.69 24.59 -4.76
CA THR A 213 3.04 24.53 -4.23
C THR A 213 3.81 25.79 -4.65
N VAL A 214 4.02 26.69 -3.69
CA VAL A 214 4.70 27.97 -3.87
C VAL A 214 5.94 28.05 -2.98
N SER A 215 6.88 28.92 -3.35
CA SER A 215 8.08 29.20 -2.57
C SER A 215 8.32 30.69 -2.44
N MET A 216 8.85 31.11 -1.30
CA MET A 216 9.22 32.50 -1.04
C MET A 216 10.62 32.55 -0.43
N PRO A 217 11.69 32.30 -1.22
CA PRO A 217 13.04 32.54 -0.74
C PRO A 217 13.22 34.03 -0.46
N LEU A 218 13.77 34.35 0.71
CA LEU A 218 14.13 35.72 1.10
C LEU A 218 15.64 35.80 1.22
N ASN A 219 16.22 36.86 0.66
CA ASN A 219 17.66 37.13 0.75
C ASN A 219 18.00 37.87 2.06
N THR A 220 17.57 37.34 3.20
CA THR A 220 17.86 37.93 4.52
C THR A 220 18.35 36.85 5.48
N THR A 221 19.23 37.22 6.41
CA THR A 221 19.81 36.30 7.40
C THR A 221 18.93 36.14 8.65
N LEU A 222 18.10 37.14 8.97
CA LEU A 222 17.26 37.16 10.17
C LEU A 222 15.92 36.43 9.96
N ILE A 223 15.31 36.60 8.79
CA ILE A 223 14.03 35.98 8.43
C ILE A 223 14.28 35.09 7.22
N THR A 224 14.43 33.80 7.48
CA THR A 224 14.56 32.81 6.42
C THR A 224 13.19 32.58 5.78
N GLY A 225 13.10 32.80 4.48
CA GLY A 225 11.90 32.49 3.70
C GLY A 225 11.58 31.00 3.72
N SER A 226 10.31 30.64 3.87
CA SER A 226 9.88 29.24 3.88
C SER A 226 9.81 28.66 2.46
N GLN A 227 10.26 27.42 2.34
CA GLN A 227 10.29 26.65 1.10
C GLN A 227 9.22 25.54 1.17
N ALA A 228 8.59 25.22 0.05
CA ALA A 228 7.51 24.23 -0.05
C ALA A 228 6.26 24.57 0.79
N LEU A 229 5.61 25.67 0.41
CA LEU A 229 4.35 26.13 0.99
C LEU A 229 3.19 25.70 0.08
N PHE A 230 2.03 25.35 0.66
CA PHE A 230 0.82 25.14 -0.14
C PHE A 230 -0.14 26.32 0.06
N GLY A 231 -0.36 27.11 -0.99
CA GLY A 231 -1.17 28.32 -0.89
C GLY A 231 -1.20 29.15 -2.16
N ILE A 232 -1.47 30.44 -2.01
CA ILE A 232 -1.55 31.43 -3.08
C ILE A 232 -0.46 32.47 -2.86
N LYS A 233 0.30 32.76 -3.91
CA LYS A 233 1.32 33.82 -3.94
C LYS A 233 1.02 34.78 -5.08
N THR A 234 1.08 36.07 -4.79
CA THR A 234 0.83 37.14 -5.77
C THR A 234 2.01 38.08 -5.80
N LYS A 235 2.44 38.45 -7.01
CA LYS A 235 3.48 39.45 -7.26
C LYS A 235 2.84 40.62 -8.02
N LEU A 236 2.85 41.78 -7.37
CA LEU A 236 2.33 43.04 -7.89
C LEU A 236 3.51 44.00 -8.14
N ARG A 237 3.42 44.80 -9.21
CA ARG A 237 4.41 45.84 -9.53
C ARG A 237 3.72 47.18 -9.73
N PHE A 238 4.08 48.16 -8.92
CA PHE A 238 3.62 49.55 -9.01
C PHE A 238 4.80 50.44 -9.39
N GLY A 239 5.06 50.55 -10.69
CA GLY A 239 6.25 51.24 -11.20
C GLY A 239 7.53 50.55 -10.75
N LYS A 240 8.24 51.15 -9.78
CA LYS A 240 9.48 50.60 -9.18
C LYS A 240 9.26 49.79 -7.90
N LEU A 241 8.04 49.76 -7.37
CA LEU A 241 7.71 49.04 -6.14
C LEU A 241 7.18 47.63 -6.47
N ASP A 242 7.93 46.59 -6.10
CA ASP A 242 7.50 45.19 -6.18
C ASP A 242 6.91 44.76 -4.83
N VAL A 243 5.63 44.37 -4.81
CA VAL A 243 4.94 43.85 -3.62
C VAL A 243 4.64 42.37 -3.85
N THR A 244 5.14 41.50 -2.96
CA THR A 244 4.87 40.06 -3.02
C THR A 244 4.09 39.63 -1.78
N ASN A 245 2.88 39.11 -1.97
CA ASN A 245 2.04 38.60 -0.89
C ASN A 245 1.91 37.08 -1.00
N ILE A 246 1.94 36.39 0.14
CA ILE A 246 1.75 34.94 0.22
C ILE A 246 0.74 34.60 1.32
N PHE A 247 -0.23 33.76 1.00
CA PHE A 247 -1.16 33.16 1.94
C PHE A 247 -1.09 31.65 1.79
N SER A 248 -0.53 30.95 2.77
CA SER A 248 -0.20 29.54 2.62
C SER A 248 -0.15 28.78 3.93
N GLN A 249 -0.41 27.48 3.83
CA GLN A 249 -0.12 26.53 4.89
C GLN A 249 1.30 25.97 4.70
N GLN A 250 2.13 26.06 5.75
CA GLN A 250 3.45 25.46 5.76
C GLN A 250 3.34 23.95 5.96
N ARG A 251 3.93 23.18 5.04
CA ARG A 251 3.95 21.70 5.07
C ARG A 251 5.32 21.12 5.44
N SER A 252 6.31 21.97 5.70
CA SER A 252 7.70 21.58 5.99
C SER A 252 8.11 21.99 7.40
N GLN A 253 8.97 21.17 8.02
CA GLN A 253 9.60 21.48 9.31
C GLN A 253 11.10 21.76 9.09
N SER A 254 11.56 22.92 9.57
CA SER A 254 13.00 23.22 9.58
C SER A 254 13.67 22.42 10.70
N LYS A 255 14.77 21.73 10.37
CA LYS A 255 15.61 21.02 11.34
C LYS A 255 17.04 21.49 11.18
N THR A 256 17.57 22.13 12.22
CA THR A 256 18.98 22.55 12.26
C THR A 256 19.82 21.41 12.82
N ILE A 257 20.89 21.06 12.10
CA ILE A 257 21.88 20.09 12.56
C ILE A 257 23.18 20.86 12.77
N THR A 258 23.72 20.80 13.99
CA THR A 258 25.03 21.38 14.29
C THR A 258 26.08 20.31 14.07
N ILE A 259 26.98 20.53 13.11
CA ILE A 259 28.11 19.65 12.82
C ILE A 259 29.36 20.33 13.37
N THR A 260 30.01 19.69 14.34
CA THR A 260 31.26 20.19 14.93
C THR A 260 32.37 19.18 14.63
N ASN A 261 33.45 19.65 14.01
CA ASN A 261 34.62 18.83 13.63
C ASN A 261 34.29 17.61 12.76
N GLY A 262 33.40 17.76 11.77
CA GLY A 262 33.13 16.71 10.77
C GLY A 262 32.26 15.53 11.25
N SER A 263 31.73 15.57 12.47
CA SER A 263 30.78 14.57 12.97
C SER A 263 29.50 15.22 13.48
N GLN A 264 28.38 14.54 13.27
CA GLN A 264 27.10 14.93 13.85
C GLN A 264 27.13 14.58 15.35
N GLN A 265 27.14 15.59 16.21
CA GLN A 265 27.02 15.37 17.65
C GLN A 265 25.54 15.34 18.03
N GLY A 266 25.10 14.27 18.68
CA GLY A 266 23.79 14.19 19.31
C GLY A 266 23.92 14.53 20.78
N GLU A 267 23.19 15.54 21.26
CA GLU A 267 23.07 15.76 22.69
C GLU A 267 22.27 14.61 23.31
N PHE A 268 22.85 13.96 24.32
CA PHE A 268 22.12 13.03 25.18
C PHE A 268 22.12 13.55 26.60
N ARG A 269 21.01 13.33 27.31
CA ARG A 269 20.86 13.68 28.71
C ARG A 269 20.56 12.42 29.48
N ILE A 270 21.51 12.00 30.30
CA ILE A 270 21.34 10.89 31.25
C ILE A 270 21.24 11.51 32.63
N THR A 271 20.16 11.20 33.35
CA THR A 271 20.01 11.56 34.76
C THR A 271 20.43 10.39 35.64
N SER A 272 20.70 10.66 36.92
CA SER A 272 21.03 9.59 37.88
C SER A 272 19.90 8.58 38.09
N ALA A 273 18.67 8.93 37.72
CA ALA A 273 17.52 8.03 37.74
C ALA A 273 17.43 7.13 36.51
N ASP A 274 18.09 7.49 35.39
CA ASP A 274 18.08 6.73 34.13
C ASP A 274 19.08 5.55 34.19
N TYR A 275 19.14 4.84 35.31
CA TYR A 275 19.95 3.64 35.43
C TYR A 275 19.30 2.49 34.65
N GLU A 276 20.13 1.67 34.00
CA GLU A 276 19.64 0.51 33.26
C GLU A 276 19.25 -0.63 34.23
N ALA A 277 17.97 -0.67 34.61
CA ALA A 277 17.45 -1.71 35.48
C ALA A 277 17.51 -3.09 34.83
N ASN A 278 17.89 -4.12 35.61
CA ASN A 278 17.85 -5.53 35.23
C ASN A 278 18.64 -5.88 33.95
N LYS A 279 19.67 -5.10 33.63
CA LYS A 279 20.52 -5.30 32.45
C LYS A 279 21.95 -5.72 32.81
N HIS A 280 22.48 -5.16 33.90
CA HIS A 280 23.83 -5.46 34.38
C HIS A 280 23.76 -6.16 35.73
N TYR A 281 24.47 -7.29 35.86
CA TYR A 281 24.46 -8.12 37.06
C TYR A 281 25.90 -8.42 37.50
N PHE A 282 26.13 -8.40 38.81
CA PHE A 282 27.35 -8.96 39.39
C PHE A 282 27.21 -10.49 39.41
N LEU A 283 28.32 -11.20 39.17
CA LEU A 283 28.33 -12.66 39.17
C LEU A 283 28.18 -13.27 40.57
N ALA A 284 28.65 -12.56 41.58
CA ALA A 284 28.62 -12.96 42.99
C ALA A 284 28.74 -11.73 43.88
N GLN A 285 28.35 -11.85 45.15
CA GLN A 285 28.46 -10.80 46.17
C GLN A 285 29.93 -10.39 46.39
N PHE A 286 30.87 -11.33 46.24
CA PHE A 286 32.31 -11.03 46.25
C PHE A 286 32.67 -9.91 45.25
N PHE A 287 32.21 -10.02 43.99
CA PHE A 287 32.51 -9.02 42.96
C PHE A 287 31.84 -7.69 43.26
N ARG A 288 30.59 -7.71 43.75
CA ARG A 288 29.86 -6.50 44.16
C ARG A 288 30.60 -5.73 45.26
N ASN A 289 31.06 -6.42 46.30
CA ASN A 289 31.73 -5.79 47.45
C ASN A 289 33.12 -5.27 47.10
N ASN A 290 33.82 -5.92 46.17
CA ASN A 290 35.18 -5.53 45.77
C ASN A 290 35.24 -4.60 44.54
N TYR A 291 34.13 -4.37 43.82
CA TYR A 291 34.09 -3.60 42.57
C TYR A 291 34.70 -2.20 42.71
N ASN A 292 34.26 -1.42 43.70
CA ASN A 292 34.76 -0.05 43.93
C ASN A 292 36.23 -0.04 44.38
N ASN A 293 36.67 -1.05 45.13
CA ASN A 293 38.07 -1.16 45.57
C ASN A 293 38.98 -1.52 44.39
N ALA A 294 38.55 -2.44 43.54
CA ALA A 294 39.27 -2.88 42.34
C ALA A 294 39.43 -1.75 41.31
N LEU A 295 38.49 -0.80 41.28
CA LEU A 295 38.46 0.33 40.36
C LEU A 295 38.94 1.65 40.98
N LYS A 296 39.55 1.61 42.17
CA LYS A 296 39.99 2.84 42.86
C LYS A 296 41.05 3.63 42.08
N ASN A 297 41.90 2.93 41.33
CA ASN A 297 43.05 3.49 40.61
C ASN A 297 42.95 3.27 39.08
N ILE A 298 41.79 3.58 38.48
CA ILE A 298 41.60 3.54 37.01
C ILE A 298 42.74 4.34 36.33
N PRO A 299 43.42 3.80 35.29
CA PRO A 299 43.04 2.63 34.48
C PRO A 299 43.56 1.26 34.96
N ILE A 300 44.31 1.18 36.06
CA ILE A 300 44.85 -0.11 36.56
C ILE A 300 43.78 -0.80 37.42
N ILE A 301 43.28 -1.95 36.99
CA ILE A 301 42.30 -2.74 37.74
C ILE A 301 43.03 -3.61 38.77
N SER A 302 42.82 -3.32 40.06
CA SER A 302 43.43 -4.08 41.16
C SER A 302 42.59 -5.29 41.56
N SER A 303 42.43 -6.24 40.63
CA SER A 303 41.80 -7.55 40.86
C SER A 303 42.73 -8.66 40.37
N ASN A 304 42.91 -9.71 41.16
CA ASN A 304 43.71 -10.89 40.81
C ASN A 304 42.87 -12.04 40.22
N ILE A 305 41.57 -11.83 40.01
CA ILE A 305 40.65 -12.85 39.50
C ILE A 305 40.53 -12.75 37.99
N ASN A 306 40.68 -13.89 37.31
CA ASN A 306 40.42 -14.04 35.88
C ASN A 306 39.24 -15.01 35.66
N ILE A 307 38.22 -14.57 34.92
CA ILE A 307 37.03 -15.38 34.61
C ILE A 307 37.25 -16.06 33.26
N THR A 308 37.38 -17.38 33.25
CA THR A 308 37.69 -18.16 32.04
C THR A 308 36.46 -18.62 31.27
N LYS A 309 35.32 -18.84 31.95
CA LYS A 309 34.07 -19.31 31.34
C LYS A 309 32.87 -18.73 32.09
N ILE A 310 31.85 -18.32 31.35
CA ILE A 310 30.55 -17.87 31.88
C ILE A 310 29.46 -18.59 31.10
N GLU A 311 28.52 -19.21 31.82
CA GLU A 311 27.28 -19.74 31.27
C GLU A 311 26.10 -19.00 31.90
N VAL A 312 25.21 -18.48 31.06
CA VAL A 312 24.02 -17.74 31.50
C VAL A 312 22.78 -18.47 31.02
N TRP A 313 21.92 -18.84 31.96
CA TRP A 313 20.67 -19.51 31.67
C TRP A 313 19.49 -18.55 31.86
N THR A 314 18.57 -18.51 30.90
CA THR A 314 17.38 -17.64 30.93
C THR A 314 16.11 -18.45 30.76
N THR A 315 15.00 -17.97 31.32
CA THR A 315 13.71 -18.65 31.19
C THR A 315 13.23 -18.61 29.75
N ASN A 316 12.98 -19.80 29.20
CA ASN A 316 12.47 -19.94 27.85
C ASN A 316 10.97 -19.63 27.79
N ARG A 317 10.63 -18.44 27.27
CA ARG A 317 9.23 -18.00 27.10
C ARG A 317 8.66 -18.32 25.73
N THR A 318 9.49 -18.75 24.79
CA THR A 318 9.14 -18.92 23.37
C THR A 318 9.14 -20.39 22.93
N ASN A 319 9.06 -21.34 23.87
CA ASN A 319 9.02 -22.78 23.63
C ASN A 319 10.14 -23.28 22.69
N ASN A 320 11.34 -22.70 22.78
CA ASN A 320 12.49 -23.16 21.99
C ASN A 320 13.00 -24.50 22.54
N THR A 321 13.22 -25.53 21.73
CA THR A 321 13.61 -26.86 22.21
C THR A 321 15.10 -27.17 22.07
N THR A 322 15.88 -26.33 21.39
CA THR A 322 17.34 -26.52 21.25
C THR A 322 18.10 -26.08 22.50
N ASP A 323 19.04 -26.92 22.95
CA ASP A 323 19.92 -26.71 24.12
C ASP A 323 19.21 -26.29 25.42
N SER A 324 17.94 -26.66 25.57
CA SER A 324 17.16 -26.43 26.79
C SER A 324 17.54 -27.46 27.85
N ARG A 325 17.82 -26.98 29.06
CA ARG A 325 18.10 -27.80 30.23
C ARG A 325 17.25 -27.36 31.41
N ASP A 326 16.93 -28.32 32.26
CA ASP A 326 16.36 -28.02 33.57
C ASP A 326 17.47 -27.48 34.47
N ILE A 327 17.19 -26.35 35.11
CA ILE A 327 18.15 -25.64 35.96
C ILE A 327 17.48 -25.29 37.29
N VAL A 328 18.28 -25.27 38.34
CA VAL A 328 17.88 -24.73 39.65
C VAL A 328 18.90 -23.68 40.03
N GLY A 329 18.47 -22.41 40.06
CA GLY A 329 19.29 -21.29 40.52
C GLY A 329 19.20 -21.17 42.03
N LEU A 330 20.32 -21.32 42.73
CA LEU A 330 20.41 -21.13 44.17
C LEU A 330 21.04 -19.75 44.44
N LEU A 331 20.46 -18.98 45.37
CA LEU A 331 20.89 -17.58 45.64
C LEU A 331 22.27 -17.48 46.29
N ASP A 332 22.57 -18.37 47.24
CA ASP A 332 23.78 -18.32 48.08
C ASP A 332 24.90 -19.28 47.60
N LEU A 333 24.81 -19.72 46.34
CA LEU A 333 25.67 -20.75 45.80
C LEU A 333 27.09 -20.23 45.52
N GLY A 334 28.08 -20.80 46.20
CA GLY A 334 29.48 -20.40 46.06
C GLY A 334 29.87 -19.12 46.80
N GLU A 335 28.95 -18.54 47.60
CA GLU A 335 29.21 -17.40 48.46
C GLU A 335 29.96 -17.83 49.74
N ASN A 336 31.01 -17.08 50.10
CA ASN A 336 31.76 -17.34 51.35
C ASN A 336 30.92 -16.98 52.59
N VAL A 337 30.13 -15.90 52.52
CA VAL A 337 29.23 -15.50 53.59
C VAL A 337 27.80 -15.56 53.06
N PRO A 338 27.15 -16.73 53.09
CA PRO A 338 25.79 -16.88 52.57
C PRO A 338 24.79 -16.10 53.45
N PHE A 339 23.73 -15.56 52.84
CA PHE A 339 22.70 -14.85 53.59
C PHE A 339 21.93 -15.80 54.51
N ASN A 340 21.64 -17.03 54.05
CA ASN A 340 21.04 -18.08 54.86
C ASN A 340 22.10 -19.05 55.42
N SER A 341 22.65 -18.72 56.58
CA SER A 341 23.68 -19.50 57.27
C SER A 341 23.20 -20.85 57.83
N ILE A 342 21.91 -21.16 57.77
CA ILE A 342 21.34 -22.43 58.26
C ILE A 342 21.37 -23.50 57.16
N ALA A 343 21.16 -23.10 55.91
CA ALA A 343 21.06 -24.00 54.75
C ALA A 343 22.38 -24.10 53.94
N SER A 344 23.30 -23.16 54.12
CA SER A 344 24.58 -23.09 53.42
C SER A 344 25.69 -22.71 54.39
N THR A 345 26.77 -23.50 54.42
CA THR A 345 27.99 -23.16 55.13
C THR A 345 29.02 -22.63 54.13
N GLY A 346 29.51 -21.42 54.39
CA GLY A 346 30.56 -20.79 53.59
C GLY A 346 31.82 -21.63 53.45
N GLY A 347 32.47 -21.56 52.29
CA GLY A 347 33.79 -22.17 52.09
C GLY A 347 34.90 -21.43 52.85
N GLY A 348 35.97 -22.14 53.27
CA GLY A 348 37.11 -21.56 53.98
C GLY A 348 38.05 -20.66 53.14
N SER A 349 37.76 -20.47 51.86
CA SER A 349 38.55 -19.65 50.94
C SER A 349 37.94 -18.25 50.82
N GLY A 350 38.73 -17.19 51.01
CA GLY A 350 38.30 -15.79 50.81
C GLY A 350 38.01 -15.40 49.35
N LEU A 351 38.09 -16.34 48.42
CA LEU A 351 37.79 -16.17 47.00
C LEU A 351 36.44 -16.83 46.66
N PRO A 352 35.70 -16.32 45.65
CA PRO A 352 34.45 -16.94 45.23
C PRO A 352 34.72 -18.36 44.72
N ALA A 353 33.85 -19.30 45.11
CA ALA A 353 33.95 -20.67 44.61
C ALA A 353 33.37 -20.75 43.20
N ALA A 354 34.13 -21.32 42.26
CA ALA A 354 33.66 -21.65 40.93
C ALA A 354 33.15 -23.09 40.88
N PHE A 355 32.25 -23.39 39.95
CA PHE A 355 31.93 -24.76 39.55
C PHE A 355 33.12 -25.36 38.80
N ASN A 356 33.49 -26.60 39.15
CA ASN A 356 34.42 -27.41 38.35
C ASN A 356 33.71 -28.03 37.16
#